data_AF-A0AAV2RZ39-F1
#
_entry.id   AF-A0AAV2RZ39-F1
#
_cell.length_a   1.000
_cell.length_b   1.000
_cell.length_c   1.000
_cell.angle_alpha   90.00
_cell.angle_beta   90.00
_cell.angle_gamma   90.00
#
_symmetry.space_group_name_H-M   'P 1'
#
loop_
_entity.id
_entity.type
_entity.pdbx_description
1 polymer ?
#
loop_
_entity_poly.entity_id
_entity_poly.type
_entity_poly.pdbx_seq_one_letter_code
_entity_poly.pdbx_strand_id
1 'polypeptide(L)'
;GNKHKPNPWWNNDLTSLRKETRRLERKAKRKDTETDWDTFRESRKTLKKEIRKSVRQSWRVLCEETEGLPPLARLYKILKWDSNSQIGSIEKSDGSFTNSPEETLQYMFDIHLKDPEVMEPGEEILEHNPLFSIQGEDIFTEEKAKYAVELFKPYKS
;
A
#
# COMPACT_ATOMS: atom_id res chain seq x y z
N GLY A 1 -24.32 19.89 -3.94
CA GLY A 1 -23.21 20.44 -3.14
C GLY A 1 -22.24 19.32 -2.82
N ASN A 2 -21.00 19.40 -3.32
CA ASN A 2 -19.97 18.40 -3.04
C ASN A 2 -19.59 18.45 -1.55
N LYS A 3 -20.12 17.51 -0.76
CA LYS A 3 -19.67 17.28 0.60
C LYS A 3 -18.30 16.62 0.51
N HIS A 4 -17.23 17.38 0.75
CA HIS A 4 -15.90 16.78 0.92
C HIS A 4 -16.01 15.68 1.97
N LYS A 5 -15.66 14.44 1.60
CA LYS A 5 -15.53 13.37 2.59
C LYS A 5 -14.47 13.82 3.60
N PRO A 6 -14.78 13.83 4.91
CA PRO A 6 -13.79 14.13 5.92
C PRO A 6 -12.64 13.12 5.77
N ASN A 7 -11.42 13.62 5.91
CA ASN A 7 -10.22 12.82 5.77
C ASN A 7 -10.26 11.65 6.78
N PRO A 8 -10.19 10.37 6.34
CA PRO A 8 -10.47 9.21 7.20
C PRO A 8 -9.60 9.13 8.46
N TRP A 9 -8.36 9.65 8.41
CA TRP A 9 -7.46 9.65 9.54
C TRP A 9 -7.58 10.89 10.43
N TRP A 10 -8.41 11.88 10.07
CA TRP A 10 -8.61 13.10 10.86
C TRP A 10 -9.78 12.94 11.83
N ASN A 11 -9.50 13.00 13.13
CA ASN A 11 -10.50 12.85 14.18
C ASN A 11 -10.62 14.11 15.07
N ASN A 12 -11.61 14.09 15.97
CA ASN A 12 -11.87 15.21 16.89
C ASN A 12 -10.72 15.44 17.86
N ASP A 13 -10.04 14.38 18.30
CA ASP A 13 -8.90 14.48 19.23
C ASP A 13 -7.72 15.21 18.60
N LEU A 14 -7.39 14.91 17.34
CA LEU A 14 -6.38 15.64 16.56
C LEU A 14 -6.77 17.10 16.36
N THR A 15 -8.07 17.38 16.20
CA THR A 15 -8.57 18.76 16.09
C THR A 15 -8.37 19.53 17.39
N SER A 16 -8.72 18.94 18.52
CA SER A 16 -8.52 19.52 19.85
C SER A 16 -7.03 19.72 20.16
N LEU A 17 -6.21 18.70 19.88
CA LEU A 17 -4.77 18.75 20.10
C LEU A 17 -4.10 19.81 19.22
N ARG A 18 -4.51 19.94 17.95
CA ARG A 18 -4.01 20.99 17.06
C ARG A 18 -4.40 22.40 17.54
N LYS A 19 -5.61 22.57 18.06
CA LYS A 19 -6.04 23.85 18.66
C LYS A 19 -5.17 24.19 19.88
N GLU A 20 -4.91 23.20 20.73
CA GLU A 20 -4.10 23.37 21.93
C GLU A 20 -2.64 23.68 21.61
N THR A 21 -2.01 22.93 20.69
CA THR A 21 -0.64 23.23 20.22
C THR A 21 -0.52 24.66 19.68
N ARG A 22 -1.51 25.13 18.92
CA ARG A 22 -1.55 26.52 18.42
C ARG A 22 -1.76 27.54 19.55
N ARG A 23 -2.50 27.20 20.60
CA ARG A 23 -2.68 28.05 21.77
C ARG A 23 -1.35 28.23 22.50
N LEU A 24 -0.62 27.13 22.71
CA LEU A 24 0.71 27.11 23.33
C LEU A 24 1.73 27.86 22.48
N GLU A 25 1.71 27.70 21.16
CA GLU A 25 2.57 28.47 20.24
C GLU A 25 2.37 29.99 20.40
N ARG A 26 1.10 30.43 20.43
CA ARG A 26 0.77 31.85 20.64
C ARG A 26 1.13 32.33 22.05
N LYS A 27 1.16 31.44 23.04
CA LYS A 27 1.59 31.77 24.40
C LYS A 27 3.10 31.96 24.45
N ALA A 28 3.87 31.02 23.89
CA ALA A 28 5.32 31.09 23.78
C ALA A 28 5.77 32.36 23.05
N LYS A 29 5.16 32.67 21.89
CA LYS A 29 5.44 33.91 21.14
C LYS A 29 5.14 35.21 21.91
N ARG A 30 4.23 35.18 22.89
CA ARG A 30 3.85 36.37 23.67
C ARG A 30 4.72 36.59 24.91
N LYS A 31 5.08 35.49 25.59
CA LYS A 31 5.84 35.53 26.84
C LYS A 31 7.35 35.38 26.63
N ASP A 32 7.73 34.80 25.50
CA ASP A 32 9.10 34.54 25.07
C ASP A 32 10.00 33.94 26.17
N THR A 33 9.44 32.98 26.90
CA THR A 33 10.14 32.27 27.97
C THR A 33 10.46 30.85 27.50
N GLU A 34 11.65 30.34 27.83
CA GLU A 34 12.08 28.98 27.45
C GLU A 34 11.08 27.91 27.90
N THR A 35 10.51 28.05 29.10
CA THR A 35 9.51 27.12 29.63
C THR A 35 8.25 27.04 28.75
N ASP A 36 7.78 28.16 28.22
CA ASP A 36 6.62 28.17 27.32
C ASP A 36 6.99 27.57 25.94
N TRP A 37 8.21 27.81 25.46
CA TRP A 37 8.73 27.17 24.25
C TRP A 37 8.86 25.65 24.39
N ASP A 38 9.30 25.16 25.54
CA ASP A 38 9.36 23.73 25.84
C ASP A 38 7.96 23.10 25.88
N THR A 39 6.99 23.73 26.55
CA THR A 39 5.60 23.22 26.54
C THR A 39 5.02 23.16 25.13
N PHE A 40 5.32 24.13 24.27
CA PHE A 40 4.95 24.09 22.86
C PHE A 40 5.64 22.93 22.13
N ARG A 41 6.95 22.75 22.32
CA ARG A 41 7.74 21.69 21.68
C ARG A 41 7.22 20.31 22.06
N GLU A 42 6.87 20.09 23.33
CA GLU A 42 6.23 18.87 23.81
C GLU A 42 4.87 18.63 23.17
N SER A 43 3.97 19.63 23.20
CA SER A 43 2.65 19.50 22.58
C SER A 43 2.74 19.20 21.08
N ARG A 44 3.73 19.78 20.38
CA ARG A 44 4.00 19.55 18.96
C ARG A 44 4.52 18.13 18.71
N LYS A 45 5.38 17.60 19.59
CA LYS A 45 5.83 16.20 19.54
C LYS A 45 4.64 15.25 19.69
N THR A 46 3.76 15.50 20.67
CA THR A 46 2.55 14.72 20.91
C THR A 46 1.60 14.77 19.70
N LEU A 47 1.35 15.96 19.13
CA LEU A 47 0.54 16.10 17.93
C LEU A 47 1.09 15.29 16.75
N LYS A 48 2.39 15.38 16.48
CA LYS A 48 3.02 14.58 15.41
C LYS A 48 2.90 13.07 15.67
N LYS A 49 3.09 12.64 16.91
CA LYS A 49 2.94 11.22 17.31
C LYS A 49 1.52 10.74 17.04
N GLU A 50 0.51 11.48 17.47
CA GLU A 50 -0.90 11.08 17.33
C GLU A 50 -1.36 11.12 15.88
N ILE A 51 -0.91 12.09 15.07
CA ILE A 51 -1.17 12.11 13.62
C ILE A 51 -0.64 10.82 12.97
N ARG A 52 0.62 10.45 13.23
CA ARG A 52 1.20 9.22 12.66
C ARG A 52 0.43 7.98 13.09
N LYS A 53 -0.02 7.93 14.35
CA LYS A 53 -0.82 6.83 14.88
C LYS A 53 -2.19 6.76 14.18
N SER A 54 -2.88 7.89 14.04
CA SER A 54 -4.19 7.96 13.39
C SER A 54 -4.13 7.59 11.90
N VAL A 55 -3.10 8.07 11.19
CA VAL A 55 -2.85 7.70 9.78
C VAL A 55 -2.64 6.20 9.65
N ARG A 56 -1.78 5.59 10.47
CA ARG A 56 -1.55 4.15 10.45
C ARG A 56 -2.80 3.35 10.79
N GLN A 57 -3.58 3.80 11.78
CA GLN A 57 -4.81 3.11 12.16
C GLN A 57 -5.86 3.20 11.06
N SER A 58 -6.03 4.36 10.45
CA SER A 58 -6.95 4.52 9.32
C SER A 58 -6.52 3.68 8.12
N TRP A 59 -5.21 3.56 7.87
CA TRP A 59 -4.69 2.68 6.83
C TRP A 59 -4.95 1.20 7.15
N ARG A 60 -4.72 0.78 8.40
CA ARG A 60 -5.03 -0.57 8.85
C ARG A 60 -6.51 -0.90 8.68
N VAL A 61 -7.41 -0.04 9.15
CA VAL A 61 -8.86 -0.22 8.99
C VAL A 61 -9.23 -0.29 7.52
N LEU A 62 -8.65 0.56 6.68
CA LEU A 62 -8.85 0.49 5.23
C LEU A 62 -8.43 -0.88 4.67
N CYS A 63 -7.29 -1.43 5.11
CA CYS A 63 -6.79 -2.74 4.70
C CYS A 63 -7.62 -3.91 5.26
N GLU A 64 -8.17 -3.79 6.46
CA GLU A 64 -9.04 -4.80 7.07
C GLU A 64 -10.46 -4.79 6.44
N GLU A 65 -10.99 -3.61 6.10
CA GLU A 65 -12.24 -3.46 5.33
C GLU A 65 -12.10 -3.98 3.88
N THR A 66 -10.89 -4.25 3.39
CA THR A 66 -10.62 -4.64 2.00
C THR A 66 -10.72 -6.14 1.67
N GLU A 67 -11.40 -6.97 2.46
CA GLU A 67 -11.67 -8.36 2.05
C GLU A 67 -12.63 -8.42 0.84
N GLY A 68 -12.08 -8.68 -0.36
CA GLY A 68 -12.81 -8.88 -1.63
C GLY A 68 -12.15 -8.23 -2.87
N LEU A 69 -12.62 -8.57 -4.08
CA LEU A 69 -12.14 -7.99 -5.35
C LEU A 69 -12.36 -6.45 -5.52
N PRO A 70 -13.53 -5.87 -5.13
CA PRO A 70 -13.78 -4.45 -5.35
C PRO A 70 -12.86 -3.50 -4.55
N PRO A 71 -12.51 -3.81 -3.29
CA PRO A 71 -11.53 -3.05 -2.53
C PRO A 71 -10.08 -3.16 -3.07
N LEU A 72 -9.67 -4.30 -3.61
CA LEU A 72 -8.37 -4.48 -4.28
C LEU A 72 -8.25 -3.56 -5.52
N ALA A 73 -9.32 -3.44 -6.30
CA ALA A 73 -9.38 -2.50 -7.43
C ALA A 73 -9.27 -1.03 -6.99
N ARG A 74 -9.81 -0.68 -5.81
CA ARG A 74 -9.66 0.65 -5.22
C ARG A 74 -8.23 0.91 -4.77
N LEU A 75 -7.58 -0.08 -4.17
CA LEU A 75 -6.17 -0.07 -3.79
C LEU A 75 -5.26 0.08 -5.01
N TYR A 76 -5.49 -0.73 -6.04
CA TYR A 76 -4.82 -0.62 -7.35
C TYR A 76 -4.99 0.78 -7.95
N LYS A 77 -6.17 1.40 -7.86
CA LYS A 77 -6.39 2.77 -8.35
C LYS A 77 -5.62 3.83 -7.56
N ILE A 78 -5.45 3.64 -6.25
CA ILE A 78 -4.64 4.53 -5.39
C ILE A 78 -3.15 4.37 -5.73
N LEU A 79 -2.68 3.12 -5.85
CA LEU A 79 -1.28 2.80 -6.18
C LEU A 79 -0.91 3.21 -7.61
N LYS A 80 -1.80 3.00 -8.58
CA LYS A 80 -1.63 3.41 -9.98
C LYS A 80 -1.46 4.93 -10.13
N TRP A 81 -1.98 5.71 -9.17
CA TRP A 81 -1.84 7.17 -9.20
C TRP A 81 -0.51 7.64 -8.59
N ASP A 82 0.34 6.75 -8.07
CA ASP A 82 1.69 7.15 -7.70
C ASP A 82 2.54 7.35 -8.96
N SER A 83 2.36 8.51 -9.60
CA SER A 83 3.13 8.93 -10.78
C SER A 83 4.62 9.10 -10.48
N ASN A 84 5.03 8.96 -9.21
CA ASN A 84 6.40 9.04 -8.74
C ASN A 84 6.99 7.70 -8.33
N SER A 85 6.30 6.57 -8.57
CA SER A 85 6.90 5.24 -8.38
C SER A 85 7.88 4.94 -9.52
N GLN A 86 8.95 5.74 -9.63
CA GLN A 86 10.05 5.42 -10.51
C GLN A 86 10.79 4.24 -9.89
N ILE A 87 11.00 3.20 -10.70
CA ILE A 87 11.78 2.04 -10.32
C ILE A 87 13.19 2.51 -9.99
N GLY A 88 13.64 2.24 -8.76
CA GLY A 88 14.96 2.62 -8.28
C GLY A 88 16.05 1.77 -8.95
N SER A 89 17.28 2.28 -8.98
CA SER A 89 18.43 1.55 -9.52
C SER A 89 18.77 0.31 -8.67
N ILE A 90 19.20 -0.77 -9.33
CA ILE A 90 19.64 -2.02 -8.72
C ILE A 90 21.14 -2.19 -8.97
N GLU A 91 21.85 -2.65 -7.94
CA GLU A 91 23.25 -3.06 -8.05
C GLU A 91 23.33 -4.42 -8.76
N LYS A 92 24.13 -4.47 -9.81
CA LYS A 92 24.41 -5.68 -10.57
C LYS A 92 25.50 -6.51 -9.89
N SER A 93 25.63 -7.76 -10.29
CA SER A 93 26.67 -8.68 -9.81
C SER A 93 28.11 -8.21 -10.07
N ASP A 94 28.31 -7.28 -11.02
CA ASP A 94 29.61 -6.66 -11.32
C ASP A 94 29.91 -5.42 -10.44
N GLY A 95 29.01 -5.06 -9.51
CA GLY A 95 29.11 -3.89 -8.65
C GLY A 95 28.71 -2.57 -9.33
N SER A 96 28.27 -2.60 -10.60
CA SER A 96 27.71 -1.43 -11.28
C SER A 96 26.20 -1.29 -11.02
N PHE A 97 25.65 -0.10 -11.22
CA PHE A 97 24.24 0.20 -10.99
C PHE A 97 23.48 0.34 -12.32
N THR A 98 22.21 -0.07 -12.35
CA THR A 98 21.32 0.19 -13.50
C THR A 98 21.00 1.69 -13.59
N ASN A 99 21.06 2.26 -14.79
CA ASN A 99 20.97 3.71 -14.99
C ASN A 99 19.60 4.15 -15.53
N SER A 100 18.74 3.20 -15.92
CA SER A 100 17.37 3.49 -16.31
C SER A 100 16.35 2.52 -15.70
N PRO A 101 15.08 2.92 -15.58
CA PRO A 101 13.99 2.02 -15.18
C PRO A 101 13.86 0.79 -16.08
N GLU A 102 14.07 0.94 -17.39
CA GLU A 102 14.01 -0.15 -18.37
C GLU A 102 15.15 -1.14 -18.16
N GLU A 103 16.36 -0.65 -17.96
CA GLU A 103 17.53 -1.48 -17.64
C GLU A 103 17.31 -2.22 -16.31
N THR A 104 16.72 -1.55 -15.33
CA THR A 104 16.40 -2.15 -14.04
C THR A 104 15.38 -3.28 -14.18
N LEU A 105 14.29 -3.05 -14.92
CA LEU A 105 13.29 -4.06 -15.19
C LEU A 105 13.89 -5.25 -15.93
N GLN A 106 14.66 -5.00 -16.99
CA GLN A 106 15.28 -6.08 -17.77
C GLN A 106 16.23 -6.91 -16.90
N TYR A 107 17.00 -6.27 -16.02
CA TYR A 107 17.89 -6.96 -15.10
C TYR A 107 17.12 -7.82 -14.08
N MET A 108 16.00 -7.33 -13.55
CA MET A 108 15.12 -8.12 -12.67
C MET A 108 14.49 -9.31 -13.40
N PHE A 109 14.02 -9.11 -14.63
CA PHE A 109 13.51 -10.18 -15.49
C PHE A 109 14.59 -11.24 -15.72
N ASP A 110 15.81 -10.81 -16.03
CA ASP A 110 16.91 -11.70 -16.32
C ASP A 110 17.37 -12.52 -15.11
N ILE A 111 17.31 -11.96 -13.89
CA ILE A 111 17.69 -12.70 -12.67
C ILE A 111 16.59 -13.66 -12.22
N HIS A 112 15.34 -13.21 -12.24
CA HIS A 112 14.26 -13.91 -11.56
C HIS A 112 13.41 -14.78 -12.49
N LEU A 113 13.42 -14.50 -13.79
CA LEU A 113 12.49 -15.09 -14.76
C LEU A 113 13.19 -15.74 -15.97
N LYS A 114 14.52 -15.61 -16.13
CA LYS A 114 15.26 -16.48 -17.06
C LYS A 114 15.42 -17.85 -16.43
N ASP A 115 14.51 -18.75 -16.77
CA ASP A 115 14.73 -20.18 -16.61
C ASP A 115 15.86 -20.62 -17.59
N PRO A 116 16.84 -21.44 -17.16
CA PRO A 116 17.93 -21.91 -18.02
C PRO A 116 17.49 -22.75 -19.24
N GLU A 117 16.23 -23.16 -19.33
CA GLU A 117 15.72 -24.13 -20.30
C GLU A 117 14.63 -23.57 -21.25
N VAL A 118 14.57 -22.27 -21.51
CA VAL A 118 13.76 -21.80 -22.66
C VAL A 118 14.57 -21.97 -23.94
N MET A 119 14.34 -23.13 -24.56
CA MET A 119 14.75 -23.48 -25.92
C MET A 119 14.40 -22.37 -26.91
N GLU A 120 15.19 -22.29 -27.99
CA GLU A 120 14.89 -21.51 -29.21
C GLU A 120 13.39 -21.58 -29.55
N PRO A 121 12.77 -20.50 -30.08
CA PRO A 121 11.35 -20.48 -30.43
C PRO A 121 11.07 -21.42 -31.62
N GLY A 122 11.07 -22.71 -31.35
CA GLY A 122 10.44 -23.76 -32.11
C GLY A 122 9.02 -23.94 -31.60
N GLU A 123 8.15 -24.43 -32.47
CA GLU A 123 6.72 -24.63 -32.27
C GLU A 123 6.39 -25.60 -31.11
N GLU A 124 6.57 -25.20 -29.85
CA GLU A 124 6.12 -25.99 -28.71
C GLU A 124 4.75 -25.49 -28.23
N ILE A 125 3.73 -26.26 -28.61
CA ILE A 125 2.44 -26.30 -27.92
C ILE A 125 2.76 -26.62 -26.47
N LEU A 126 2.46 -25.70 -25.54
CA LEU A 126 2.64 -25.91 -24.10
C LEU A 126 1.93 -27.20 -23.68
N GLU A 127 2.67 -28.30 -23.56
CA GLU A 127 2.17 -29.52 -22.96
C GLU A 127 1.91 -29.24 -21.48
N HIS A 128 0.69 -29.57 -21.05
CA HIS A 128 0.22 -29.46 -19.69
C HIS A 128 1.28 -29.92 -18.69
N ASN A 129 1.83 -28.98 -17.90
CA ASN A 129 2.73 -29.31 -16.81
C ASN A 129 1.99 -30.17 -15.75
N PRO A 130 2.38 -31.44 -15.52
CA PRO A 130 1.66 -32.36 -14.65
C PRO A 130 1.79 -32.02 -13.15
N LEU A 131 2.67 -31.08 -12.78
CA LEU A 131 2.79 -30.63 -11.39
C LEU A 131 1.59 -29.80 -10.91
N PHE A 132 0.86 -29.14 -11.82
CA PHE A 132 -0.38 -28.43 -11.48
C PHE A 132 -1.62 -29.35 -11.37
N SER A 133 -1.56 -30.57 -11.92
CA SER A 133 -2.71 -31.47 -11.96
C SER A 133 -2.92 -32.21 -10.63
N ILE A 134 -1.85 -32.54 -9.90
CA ILE A 134 -1.95 -33.42 -8.72
C ILE A 134 -2.45 -32.66 -7.48
N GLN A 135 -2.21 -31.35 -7.38
CA GLN A 135 -2.74 -30.51 -6.29
C GLN A 135 -3.99 -29.71 -6.67
N GLY A 136 -4.28 -29.57 -7.97
CA GLY A 136 -5.45 -28.82 -8.45
C GLY A 136 -6.78 -29.45 -8.06
N GLU A 137 -6.87 -30.78 -8.04
CA GLU A 137 -8.12 -31.50 -7.73
C GLU A 137 -8.56 -31.33 -6.27
N ASP A 138 -7.62 -31.23 -5.32
CA ASP A 138 -7.93 -31.02 -3.91
C ASP A 138 -8.27 -29.54 -3.61
N ILE A 139 -7.73 -28.61 -4.40
CA ILE A 139 -7.97 -27.18 -4.26
C ILE A 139 -9.30 -26.77 -4.92
N PHE A 140 -9.67 -27.37 -6.05
CA PHE A 140 -10.85 -27.05 -6.84
C PHE A 140 -11.87 -28.22 -6.87
N THR A 141 -12.50 -28.50 -5.72
CA THR A 141 -13.64 -29.42 -5.67
C THR A 141 -14.94 -28.73 -6.07
N GLU A 142 -15.90 -29.49 -6.61
CA GLU A 142 -17.23 -28.99 -6.98
C GLU A 142 -17.94 -28.31 -5.80
N GLU A 143 -17.72 -28.83 -4.59
CA GLU A 143 -18.24 -28.26 -3.35
C GLU A 143 -17.66 -26.87 -3.06
N LYS A 144 -16.34 -26.70 -3.21
CA LYS A 144 -15.67 -25.40 -3.03
C LYS A 144 -16.10 -24.40 -4.11
N ALA A 145 -16.31 -24.86 -5.34
CA ALA A 145 -16.80 -24.04 -6.43
C ALA A 145 -18.24 -23.56 -6.18
N LYS A 146 -19.15 -24.45 -5.76
CA LYS A 146 -20.53 -24.09 -5.37
C LYS A 146 -20.56 -23.13 -4.19
N TYR A 147 -19.78 -23.41 -3.15
CA TYR A 147 -19.63 -22.53 -1.99
C TYR A 147 -19.15 -21.12 -2.39
N ALA A 148 -18.15 -21.04 -3.28
CA ALA A 148 -17.68 -19.77 -3.80
C ALA A 148 -18.77 -19.02 -4.61
N VAL A 149 -19.53 -19.73 -5.45
CA VAL A 149 -20.65 -19.17 -6.22
C VAL A 149 -21.74 -18.61 -5.31
N GLU A 150 -22.08 -19.31 -4.23
CA GLU A 150 -23.09 -18.88 -3.25
C GLU A 150 -22.64 -17.70 -2.38
N LEU A 151 -21.32 -17.54 -2.17
CA LEU A 151 -20.73 -16.39 -1.49
C LEU A 151 -20.87 -15.07 -2.28
N PHE A 152 -21.07 -15.12 -3.60
CA PHE A 152 -21.24 -13.89 -4.38
C PHE A 152 -22.60 -13.26 -4.06
N LYS A 153 -22.56 -12.07 -3.47
CA LYS A 153 -23.75 -11.20 -3.38
C LYS A 153 -24.23 -10.85 -4.81
N PRO A 154 -25.55 -10.73 -5.04
CA PRO A 154 -26.08 -10.35 -6.34
C PRO A 154 -25.40 -9.08 -6.85
N TYR A 155 -24.94 -9.14 -8.09
CA TYR A 155 -24.24 -8.02 -8.70
C TYR A 155 -25.23 -6.86 -8.91
N LYS A 156 -25.11 -5.87 -8.03
CA LYS A 156 -25.93 -4.65 -7.91
C LYS A 156 -27.39 -4.91 -7.47
N SER A 157 -27.76 -4.29 -6.35
CA SER A 157 -29.14 -3.94 -5.99
C SER A 157 -29.29 -2.43 -6.07
#